data_AF-A0A3R6J900-F1
#
_entry.id   AF-A0A3R6J900-F1
#
_cell.length_a   1.000
_cell.length_b   1.000
_cell.length_c   1.000
_cell.angle_alpha   90.00
_cell.angle_beta   90.00
_cell.angle_gamma   90.00
#
_symmetry.space_group_name_H-M   'P 1'
#
loop_
_entity.id
_entity.type
_entity.pdbx_description
1 polymer ?
#
loop_
_entity_poly.entity_id
_entity_poly.type
_entity_poly.pdbx_seq_one_letter_code
_entity_poly.pdbx_strand_id
1 'polypeptide(L)'
;MKTLYFEGAGCVPANDVENCRIRTAFTNKAGEKIYLEMSSGCKHTRVRYGVAGKLESPKKIITTEDGYICCDFCHYITSDPKIDDVNYSRLSCERNAELKMKYTKANILAFVNEHCNADFDEIVVLDNLAGYRVFADYTKNTVNTPLMYNYGDTFEYDAELTKKRRAKVEQMKKEFEQLFNQKYDNTSYYIENGDLVVRLNVSDDALEAANWTKGRRFIVEV
;
A
#
# COMPACT_ATOMS: atom_id res chain seq x y z
N MET A 1 -8.12 -6.20 -21.21
CA MET A 1 -8.29 -5.92 -19.77
C MET A 1 -6.93 -5.55 -19.21
N LYS A 2 -6.75 -4.29 -18.82
CA LYS A 2 -5.54 -3.73 -18.21
C LYS A 2 -5.83 -3.51 -16.72
N THR A 3 -5.25 -4.33 -15.87
CA THR A 3 -5.43 -4.23 -14.41
C THR A 3 -4.21 -3.56 -13.81
N LEU A 4 -4.42 -2.58 -12.93
CA LEU A 4 -3.37 -2.00 -12.11
C LEU A 4 -3.42 -2.59 -10.71
N TYR A 5 -2.35 -3.30 -10.33
CA TYR A 5 -2.23 -3.88 -8.99
C TYR A 5 -1.63 -2.88 -8.00
N PHE A 6 -2.19 -2.87 -6.79
CA PHE A 6 -1.75 -2.07 -5.66
C PHE A 6 -1.29 -2.94 -4.50
N GLU A 7 -0.26 -2.48 -3.81
CA GLU A 7 0.11 -2.96 -2.48
C GLU A 7 -0.76 -2.25 -1.43
N GLY A 8 -1.39 -3.02 -0.52
CA GLY A 8 -2.00 -2.49 0.68
C GLY A 8 -0.95 -2.19 1.77
N ALA A 9 -0.68 -0.92 2.04
CA ALA A 9 0.36 -0.45 2.96
C ALA A 9 -0.20 0.12 4.29
N GLY A 10 -1.51 0.17 4.45
CA GLY A 10 -2.20 0.61 5.68
C GLY A 10 -2.53 -0.54 6.63
N CYS A 11 -2.83 -0.18 7.87
CA CYS A 11 -3.14 -1.13 8.96
C CYS A 11 -4.64 -1.30 9.23
N VAL A 12 -5.50 -0.58 8.52
CA VAL A 12 -6.96 -0.57 8.72
C VAL A 12 -7.66 -0.77 7.38
N PRO A 13 -8.71 -1.59 7.28
CA PRO A 13 -9.50 -1.70 6.07
C PRO A 13 -10.30 -0.42 5.79
N ALA A 14 -10.56 -0.12 4.52
CA ALA A 14 -11.34 1.05 4.11
C ALA A 14 -12.26 0.74 2.92
N ASN A 15 -13.57 0.76 3.16
CA ASN A 15 -14.61 0.57 2.14
C ASN A 15 -14.35 -0.64 1.22
N ASP A 16 -14.66 -0.51 -0.07
CA ASP A 16 -14.39 -1.48 -1.13
C ASP A 16 -12.91 -1.57 -1.54
N VAL A 17 -12.07 -0.62 -1.09
CA VAL A 17 -10.62 -0.61 -1.32
C VAL A 17 -9.90 -1.59 -0.41
N GLU A 18 -10.52 -1.98 0.71
CA GLU A 18 -10.06 -3.00 1.65
C GLU A 18 -8.77 -2.64 2.41
N ASN A 19 -8.15 -1.49 2.10
CA ASN A 19 -6.99 -0.95 2.81
C ASN A 19 -7.00 0.59 2.84
N CYS A 20 -6.73 1.18 4.00
CA CYS A 20 -6.73 2.63 4.22
C CYS A 20 -5.54 3.37 3.58
N ARG A 21 -4.51 2.65 3.11
CA ARG A 21 -3.40 3.22 2.36
C ARG A 21 -2.91 2.23 1.31
N ILE A 22 -2.90 2.65 0.07
CA ILE A 22 -2.47 1.85 -1.07
C ILE A 22 -1.35 2.55 -1.82
N ARG A 23 -0.47 1.78 -2.44
CA ARG A 23 0.62 2.29 -3.24
C ARG A 23 0.94 1.38 -4.41
N THR A 24 1.42 1.98 -5.49
CA THR A 24 1.81 1.27 -6.72
C THR A 24 2.79 2.10 -7.52
N ALA A 25 3.48 1.46 -8.45
CA ALA A 25 4.24 2.12 -9.49
C ALA A 25 3.80 1.54 -10.83
N PHE A 26 3.69 2.34 -11.88
CA PHE A 26 3.19 1.88 -13.17
C PHE A 26 3.72 2.70 -14.34
N THR A 27 3.48 2.22 -15.56
CA THR A 27 3.79 2.94 -16.80
C THR A 27 2.52 3.52 -17.40
N ASN A 28 2.52 4.83 -17.70
CA ASN A 28 1.37 5.49 -18.32
C ASN A 28 1.33 5.29 -19.85
N LYS A 29 0.33 5.86 -20.53
CA LYS A 29 0.19 5.76 -22.00
C LYS A 29 1.35 6.36 -22.79
N ALA A 30 2.09 7.30 -22.22
CA ALA A 30 3.25 7.93 -22.84
C ALA A 30 4.55 7.14 -22.60
N GLY A 31 4.51 6.04 -21.85
CA GLY A 31 5.70 5.27 -21.48
C GLY A 31 6.43 5.83 -20.26
N GLU A 32 5.85 6.81 -19.57
CA GLU A 32 6.44 7.42 -18.37
C GLU A 32 6.11 6.57 -17.14
N LYS A 33 7.09 6.42 -16.25
CA LYS A 33 6.94 5.66 -15.02
C LYS A 33 6.46 6.58 -13.92
N ILE A 34 5.48 6.16 -13.14
CA ILE A 34 4.84 6.96 -12.09
C ILE A 34 4.81 6.15 -10.80
N TYR A 35 5.15 6.80 -9.68
CA TYR A 35 4.84 6.31 -8.34
C TYR A 35 3.55 6.96 -7.85
N LEU A 36 2.69 6.19 -7.19
CA LEU A 36 1.45 6.66 -6.59
C LEU A 36 1.29 6.05 -5.19
N GLU A 37 1.05 6.90 -4.19
CA GLU A 37 0.61 6.53 -2.85
C GLU A 37 -0.61 7.36 -2.48
N MET A 38 -1.66 6.67 -2.03
CA MET A 38 -2.92 7.28 -1.63
C MET A 38 -3.39 6.72 -0.31
N SER A 39 -4.04 7.56 0.48
CA SER A 39 -4.69 7.16 1.72
C SER A 39 -6.15 7.60 1.77
N SER A 40 -6.94 6.89 2.57
CA SER A 40 -8.30 7.28 2.95
C SER A 40 -8.19 8.40 3.98
N GLY A 41 -8.10 9.63 3.49
CA GLY A 41 -8.02 10.84 4.30
C GLY A 41 -9.38 11.50 4.53
N CYS A 42 -9.30 12.79 4.87
CA CYS A 42 -10.46 13.61 5.20
C CYS A 42 -10.56 14.81 4.26
N LYS A 43 -11.79 15.20 3.94
CA LYS A 43 -12.10 16.49 3.34
C LYS A 43 -12.37 17.52 4.44
N HIS A 44 -11.65 18.62 4.38
CA HIS A 44 -11.82 19.76 5.30
C HIS A 44 -12.59 20.89 4.61
N THR A 45 -13.76 21.24 5.12
CA THR A 45 -14.54 22.39 4.63
C THR A 45 -14.43 23.53 5.63
N ARG A 46 -13.95 24.69 5.18
CA ARG A 46 -13.87 25.91 6.01
C ARG A 46 -15.21 26.64 5.95
N VAL A 47 -15.91 26.71 7.07
CA VAL A 47 -17.15 27.49 7.20
C VAL A 47 -16.84 28.82 7.89
N ARG A 48 -17.37 29.93 7.34
CA ARG A 48 -17.35 31.26 7.97
C ARG A 48 -18.78 31.58 8.45
N TYR A 49 -18.94 31.84 9.75
CA TYR A 49 -20.15 32.48 10.26
C TYR A 49 -19.88 33.97 10.43
N GLY A 50 -20.73 34.82 9.87
CA GLY A 50 -20.80 36.21 10.26
C GLY A 50 -21.66 36.32 11.52
N VAL A 51 -21.13 36.91 12.59
CA VAL A 51 -22.02 37.48 13.62
C VAL A 51 -22.61 38.73 13.00
N ALA A 52 -23.93 38.89 13.04
CA ALA A 52 -24.63 40.04 12.50
C ALA A 52 -23.90 41.36 12.84
N GLY A 53 -23.28 41.97 11.83
CA GLY A 53 -22.83 43.35 11.86
C GLY A 53 -21.42 43.69 12.37
N LYS A 54 -20.55 42.76 12.79
CA LYS A 54 -19.15 43.11 13.14
C LYS A 54 -18.10 42.10 12.67
N LEU A 55 -17.14 42.62 11.90
CA LEU A 55 -15.88 41.97 11.51
C LEU A 55 -14.96 41.88 12.73
N GLU A 56 -15.11 40.85 13.56
CA GLU A 56 -14.09 40.49 14.53
C GLU A 56 -13.74 39.00 14.40
N SER A 57 -12.58 38.77 13.78
CA SER A 57 -11.77 37.55 13.82
C SER A 57 -12.46 36.25 13.35
N PRO A 58 -12.20 35.76 12.12
CA PRO A 58 -12.84 34.55 11.61
C PRO A 58 -12.42 33.31 12.42
N LYS A 59 -13.29 32.81 13.29
CA LYS A 59 -13.19 31.45 13.83
C LYS A 59 -13.47 30.48 12.68
N LYS A 60 -12.41 29.89 12.12
CA LYS A 60 -12.51 28.81 11.12
C LYS A 60 -13.06 27.57 11.81
N ILE A 61 -14.31 27.22 11.54
CA ILE A 61 -14.78 25.85 11.79
C ILE A 61 -14.38 25.04 10.56
N ILE A 62 -13.59 23.99 10.79
CA ILE A 62 -13.29 22.98 9.78
C ILE A 62 -14.30 21.86 10.03
N THR A 63 -15.28 21.67 9.15
CA THR A 63 -16.00 20.39 9.13
C THR A 63 -15.10 19.39 8.42
N THR A 64 -14.88 18.25 9.08
CA THR A 64 -14.06 17.16 8.57
C THR A 64 -14.97 16.01 8.20
N GLU A 65 -14.86 15.54 6.97
CA GLU A 65 -15.60 14.38 6.48
C GLU A 65 -14.60 13.33 5.99
N ASP A 66 -14.71 12.11 6.51
CA ASP A 66 -13.77 11.03 6.21
C ASP A 66 -14.07 10.32 4.87
N GLY A 67 -13.14 9.47 4.45
CA GLY A 67 -13.31 8.60 3.29
C GLY A 67 -13.09 9.32 1.96
N TYR A 68 -12.21 10.32 1.93
CA TYR A 68 -11.79 11.01 0.70
C TYR A 68 -10.37 10.59 0.32
N ILE A 69 -10.08 10.63 -0.97
CA ILE A 69 -8.73 10.39 -1.48
C ILE A 69 -7.81 11.50 -0.98
N CYS A 70 -6.77 11.11 -0.25
CA CYS A 70 -5.58 11.92 -0.04
C CYS A 70 -4.46 11.34 -0.93
N CYS A 71 -4.04 12.11 -1.94
CA CYS A 71 -2.92 11.73 -2.79
C CYS A 71 -1.61 12.22 -2.15
N ASP A 72 -1.00 11.38 -1.32
CA ASP A 72 0.20 11.75 -0.55
C ASP A 72 1.44 11.90 -1.45
N PHE A 73 1.56 11.02 -2.44
CA PHE A 73 2.63 11.03 -3.44
C PHE A 73 2.08 10.65 -4.82
N CYS A 74 2.40 11.45 -5.83
CA CYS A 74 2.18 11.14 -7.24
C CYS A 74 3.21 11.89 -8.08
N HIS A 75 4.25 11.19 -8.52
CA HIS A 75 5.36 11.80 -9.26
C HIS A 75 5.92 10.83 -10.30
N TYR A 76 6.55 11.40 -11.32
CA TYR A 76 7.30 10.61 -12.29
C TYR A 76 8.54 10.00 -11.64
N ILE A 77 8.87 8.78 -12.05
CA ILE A 77 10.10 8.07 -11.71
C ILE A 77 11.05 8.24 -12.88
N THR A 78 12.06 9.09 -12.71
CA THR A 78 13.05 9.38 -13.74
C THR A 78 14.23 8.42 -13.66
N SER A 79 15.03 8.35 -14.72
CA SER A 79 16.23 7.49 -14.76
C SER A 79 17.48 8.16 -14.21
N ASP A 80 17.45 9.47 -13.92
CA ASP A 80 18.59 10.20 -13.37
C ASP A 80 18.56 10.14 -11.84
N PRO A 81 19.45 9.37 -11.19
CA PRO A 81 19.46 9.22 -9.72
C PRO A 81 19.78 10.51 -8.96
N LYS A 82 20.20 11.58 -9.66
CA LYS A 82 20.45 12.89 -9.06
C LYS A 82 19.17 13.72 -8.92
N ILE A 83 18.11 13.37 -9.66
CA ILE A 83 16.82 14.05 -9.56
C ILE A 83 16.12 13.54 -8.31
N ASP A 84 15.73 14.49 -7.46
CA ASP A 84 14.87 14.23 -6.31
C ASP A 84 13.41 14.25 -6.77
N ASP A 85 12.99 13.14 -7.39
CA ASP A 85 11.70 13.01 -8.07
C ASP A 85 10.51 13.37 -7.18
N VAL A 86 10.57 12.98 -5.91
CA VAL A 86 9.49 13.26 -4.94
C VAL A 86 9.29 14.76 -4.71
N ASN A 87 10.28 15.60 -4.97
CA ASN A 87 10.17 17.05 -4.83
C ASN A 87 10.04 17.78 -6.17
N TYR A 88 10.69 17.30 -7.22
CA TYR A 88 10.82 18.00 -8.51
C TYR A 88 10.05 17.38 -9.68
N SER A 89 9.55 16.15 -9.55
CA SER A 89 8.86 15.40 -10.62
C SER A 89 7.38 15.15 -10.30
N ARG A 90 6.80 15.95 -9.41
CA ARG A 90 5.41 15.81 -8.92
C ARG A 90 4.37 16.14 -9.98
N LEU A 91 3.32 15.32 -10.02
CA LEU A 91 2.11 15.60 -10.78
C LEU A 91 1.23 16.58 -10.00
N SER A 92 0.39 17.33 -10.71
CA SER A 92 -0.46 18.38 -10.13
C SER A 92 -1.53 17.87 -9.16
N CYS A 93 -1.82 16.58 -9.20
CA CYS A 93 -2.74 15.91 -8.29
C CYS A 93 -2.11 15.58 -6.92
N GLU A 94 -0.78 15.53 -6.83
CA GLU A 94 -0.08 15.27 -5.56
C GLU A 94 -0.37 16.38 -4.55
N ARG A 95 -0.79 15.99 -3.33
CA ARG A 95 -1.10 16.89 -2.21
C ARG A 95 -2.09 18.01 -2.58
N ASN A 96 -2.96 17.74 -3.54
CA ASN A 96 -3.97 18.69 -3.99
C ASN A 96 -5.16 18.73 -3.01
N ALA A 97 -5.25 19.80 -2.22
CA ALA A 97 -6.31 20.01 -1.24
C ALA A 97 -7.71 20.21 -1.85
N GLU A 98 -7.80 20.49 -3.16
CA GLU A 98 -9.08 20.64 -3.86
C GLU A 98 -9.64 19.32 -4.38
N LEU A 99 -8.89 18.21 -4.25
CA LEU A 99 -9.37 16.88 -4.61
C LEU A 99 -10.52 16.48 -3.69
N LYS A 100 -11.72 16.35 -4.25
CA LYS A 100 -12.97 16.06 -3.51
C LYS A 100 -13.60 14.75 -3.93
N MET A 101 -12.77 13.73 -4.12
CA MET A 101 -13.20 12.40 -4.56
C MET A 101 -13.22 11.41 -3.39
N LYS A 102 -14.25 10.56 -3.32
CA LYS A 102 -14.36 9.52 -2.28
C LYS A 102 -13.34 8.41 -2.50
N TYR A 103 -12.75 7.90 -1.43
CA TYR A 103 -11.80 6.79 -1.45
C TYR A 103 -12.54 5.45 -1.69
N THR A 104 -12.68 5.11 -2.97
CA THR A 104 -13.34 3.91 -3.51
C THR A 104 -12.55 3.40 -4.70
N LYS A 105 -12.65 2.11 -5.05
CA LYS A 105 -11.89 1.56 -6.19
C LYS A 105 -12.23 2.26 -7.49
N ALA A 106 -13.51 2.54 -7.72
CA ALA A 106 -13.98 3.25 -8.92
C ALA A 106 -13.40 4.66 -9.05
N ASN A 107 -13.37 5.44 -7.97
CA ASN A 107 -12.81 6.79 -8.02
C ASN A 107 -11.29 6.80 -8.11
N ILE A 108 -10.60 5.82 -7.52
CA ILE A 108 -9.14 5.69 -7.65
C ILE A 108 -8.79 5.32 -9.10
N LEU A 109 -9.53 4.40 -9.73
CA LEU A 109 -9.37 4.10 -11.15
C LEU A 109 -9.54 5.35 -12.02
N ALA A 110 -10.62 6.11 -11.79
CA ALA A 110 -10.86 7.37 -12.49
C ALA A 110 -9.72 8.39 -12.26
N PHE A 111 -9.27 8.54 -11.02
CA PHE A 111 -8.12 9.39 -10.66
C PHE A 111 -6.87 9.01 -11.47
N VAL A 112 -6.52 7.73 -11.49
CA VAL A 112 -5.31 7.24 -12.17
C VAL A 112 -5.40 7.53 -13.67
N ASN A 113 -6.51 7.20 -14.30
CA ASN A 113 -6.68 7.40 -15.73
C ASN A 113 -6.68 8.89 -16.12
N GLU A 114 -7.33 9.74 -15.32
CA GLU A 114 -7.41 11.18 -15.57
C GLU A 114 -6.09 11.90 -15.28
N HIS A 115 -5.57 11.76 -14.06
CA HIS A 115 -4.45 12.58 -13.59
C HIS A 115 -3.08 12.02 -13.98
N CYS A 116 -2.97 10.72 -14.23
CA CYS A 116 -1.69 10.08 -14.55
C CYS A 116 -1.56 9.71 -16.04
N ASN A 117 -2.51 10.14 -16.89
CA ASN A 117 -2.55 9.81 -18.32
C ASN A 117 -2.49 8.29 -18.58
N ALA A 118 -3.31 7.52 -17.87
CA ALA A 118 -3.39 6.06 -17.98
C ALA A 118 -4.67 5.59 -18.69
N ASP A 119 -4.81 4.28 -18.88
CA ASP A 119 -5.97 3.62 -19.50
C ASP A 119 -6.23 2.22 -18.92
N PHE A 120 -6.20 2.11 -17.59
CA PHE A 120 -6.56 0.86 -16.91
C PHE A 120 -8.08 0.63 -16.96
N ASP A 121 -8.46 -0.63 -17.03
CA ASP A 121 -9.86 -1.09 -16.97
C ASP A 121 -10.31 -1.34 -15.52
N GLU A 122 -9.37 -1.68 -14.63
CA GLU A 122 -9.64 -2.03 -13.24
C GLU A 122 -8.41 -1.76 -12.36
N ILE A 123 -8.64 -1.53 -11.06
CA ILE A 123 -7.60 -1.62 -10.03
C ILE A 123 -7.89 -2.77 -9.06
N VAL A 124 -6.84 -3.43 -8.60
CA VAL A 124 -6.94 -4.48 -7.59
C VAL A 124 -5.94 -4.22 -6.47
N VAL A 125 -6.41 -4.19 -5.22
CA VAL A 125 -5.54 -4.12 -4.04
C VAL A 125 -5.23 -5.56 -3.64
N LEU A 126 -3.96 -5.93 -3.69
CA LEU A 126 -3.53 -7.30 -3.45
C LEU A 126 -3.34 -7.58 -1.95
N ASP A 127 -3.65 -8.83 -1.57
CA ASP A 127 -3.27 -9.40 -0.28
C ASP A 127 -1.72 -9.42 -0.17
N ASN A 128 -1.18 -9.20 1.03
CA ASN A 128 0.28 -9.15 1.24
C ASN A 128 0.98 -10.47 0.84
N LEU A 129 0.26 -11.59 0.83
CA LEU A 129 0.76 -12.90 0.41
C LEU A 129 0.71 -13.12 -1.11
N ALA A 130 0.17 -12.17 -1.88
CA ALA A 130 0.33 -12.16 -3.34
C ALA A 130 1.80 -11.96 -3.75
N GLY A 131 2.58 -11.26 -2.91
CA GLY A 131 4.00 -11.02 -3.12
C GLY A 131 4.32 -9.75 -3.90
N TYR A 132 3.32 -8.97 -4.32
CA TYR A 132 3.56 -7.64 -4.85
C TYR A 132 3.97 -6.68 -3.73
N ARG A 133 5.11 -6.01 -3.91
CA ARG A 133 5.59 -4.89 -3.09
C ARG A 133 6.01 -3.79 -4.03
N VAL A 134 5.54 -2.55 -3.85
CA VAL A 134 5.85 -1.46 -4.78
C VAL A 134 7.34 -1.16 -4.82
N PHE A 135 8.02 -1.28 -3.67
CA PHE A 135 9.45 -1.11 -3.57
C PHE A 135 10.14 -2.46 -3.75
N ALA A 136 11.07 -2.50 -4.71
CA ALA A 136 12.00 -3.60 -4.87
C ALA A 136 12.99 -3.62 -3.71
N ASP A 137 13.70 -4.74 -3.52
CA ASP A 137 14.84 -4.77 -2.62
C ASP A 137 15.95 -3.92 -3.23
N TYR A 138 16.03 -2.65 -2.80
CA TYR A 138 16.91 -1.66 -3.41
C TYR A 138 18.24 -1.54 -2.66
N THR A 139 19.27 -1.16 -3.41
CA THR A 139 20.62 -0.89 -2.91
C THR A 139 20.92 0.59 -3.07
N LYS A 140 22.08 1.03 -2.55
CA LYS A 140 22.58 2.39 -2.79
C LYS A 140 22.68 2.75 -4.28
N ASN A 141 22.82 1.76 -5.17
CA ASN A 141 22.95 1.97 -6.60
C ASN A 141 21.61 1.97 -7.35
N THR A 142 20.53 1.52 -6.71
CA THR A 142 19.19 1.48 -7.31
C THR A 142 18.22 2.46 -6.69
N VAL A 143 18.54 3.03 -5.52
CA VAL A 143 17.76 4.12 -4.91
C VAL A 143 17.63 5.30 -5.88
N ASN A 144 16.47 5.95 -5.90
CA ASN A 144 16.13 7.04 -6.83
C ASN A 144 16.27 6.67 -8.32
N THR A 145 16.12 5.39 -8.65
CA THR A 145 16.07 4.95 -10.06
C THR A 145 14.81 4.11 -10.28
N PRO A 146 14.44 3.82 -11.55
CA PRO A 146 13.35 2.91 -11.87
C PRO A 146 13.51 1.52 -11.23
N LEU A 147 14.75 1.09 -10.93
CA LEU A 147 15.05 -0.19 -10.31
C LEU A 147 14.69 -0.25 -8.82
N MET A 148 14.31 0.87 -8.20
CA MET A 148 13.78 0.90 -6.84
C MET A 148 12.34 0.36 -6.75
N TYR A 149 11.66 0.23 -7.90
CA TYR A 149 10.22 -0.04 -7.96
C TYR A 149 9.90 -1.35 -8.68
N ASN A 150 8.92 -2.08 -8.15
CA ASN A 150 8.19 -3.09 -8.91
C ASN A 150 6.90 -2.50 -9.46
N TYR A 151 6.63 -2.78 -10.73
CA TYR A 151 5.55 -2.16 -11.48
C TYR A 151 4.27 -2.99 -11.39
N GLY A 152 3.20 -2.39 -10.88
CA GLY A 152 1.90 -3.02 -10.64
C GLY A 152 1.07 -3.23 -11.91
N ASP A 153 1.37 -2.53 -13.00
CA ASP A 153 0.79 -2.75 -14.34
C ASP A 153 1.40 -3.97 -15.05
N THR A 154 2.61 -4.40 -14.63
CA THR A 154 3.29 -5.58 -15.19
C THR A 154 3.39 -6.74 -14.19
N PHE A 155 2.78 -6.63 -13.02
CA PHE A 155 2.84 -7.68 -12.01
C PHE A 155 1.99 -8.88 -12.45
N GLU A 156 2.62 -10.05 -12.53
CA GLU A 156 1.97 -11.31 -12.88
C GLU A 156 1.29 -11.91 -11.65
N TYR A 157 0.04 -11.52 -11.42
CA TYR A 157 -0.72 -11.99 -10.27
C TYR A 157 -1.16 -13.46 -10.41
N ASP A 158 -0.70 -14.31 -9.48
CA ASP A 158 -1.16 -15.68 -9.33
C ASP A 158 -2.16 -15.80 -8.15
N ALA A 159 -3.45 -15.81 -8.51
CA ALA A 159 -4.54 -15.92 -7.55
C ALA A 159 -4.58 -17.26 -6.82
N GLU A 160 -4.25 -18.37 -7.50
CA GLU A 160 -4.27 -19.70 -6.92
C GLU A 160 -3.11 -19.89 -5.94
N LEU A 161 -1.92 -19.42 -6.29
CA LEU A 161 -0.78 -19.41 -5.37
C LEU A 161 -1.06 -18.55 -4.14
N THR A 162 -1.64 -17.36 -4.33
CA THR A 162 -2.05 -16.49 -3.22
C THR A 162 -3.04 -17.19 -2.29
N LYS A 163 -4.04 -17.87 -2.86
CA LYS A 163 -5.01 -18.66 -2.10
C LYS A 163 -4.35 -19.80 -1.31
N LYS A 164 -3.45 -20.56 -1.94
CA LYS A 164 -2.68 -21.61 -1.25
C LYS A 164 -1.83 -21.05 -0.11
N ARG A 165 -1.14 -19.92 -0.34
CA ARG A 165 -0.35 -19.24 0.70
C ARG A 165 -1.21 -18.83 1.88
N ARG A 166 -2.36 -18.19 1.64
CA ARG A 166 -3.31 -17.79 2.70
C ARG A 166 -3.79 -19.01 3.51
N ALA A 167 -4.17 -20.09 2.83
CA ALA A 167 -4.58 -21.32 3.50
C ALA A 167 -3.45 -21.92 4.35
N LYS A 168 -2.22 -21.92 3.84
CA LYS A 168 -1.04 -22.40 4.56
C LYS A 168 -0.73 -21.55 5.79
N VAL A 169 -0.84 -20.23 5.68
CA VAL A 169 -0.68 -19.31 6.82
C VAL A 169 -1.72 -19.59 7.90
N GLU A 170 -3.00 -19.73 7.56
CA GLU A 170 -4.05 -20.03 8.54
C GLU A 170 -3.89 -21.41 9.20
N GLN A 171 -3.35 -22.40 8.47
CA GLN A 171 -2.96 -23.68 9.05
C GLN A 171 -1.84 -23.48 10.09
N MET A 172 -0.75 -22.79 9.71
CA MET A 172 0.43 -22.63 10.55
C MET A 172 0.17 -21.79 11.79
N LYS A 173 -0.71 -20.78 11.71
CA LYS A 173 -1.15 -20.02 12.88
C LYS A 173 -1.72 -20.93 13.96
N LYS A 174 -2.58 -21.87 13.60
CA LYS A 174 -3.18 -22.84 14.52
C LYS A 174 -2.14 -23.80 15.08
N GLU A 175 -1.22 -24.27 14.24
CA GLU A 175 -0.12 -25.15 14.66
C GLU A 175 0.78 -24.46 15.68
N PHE A 176 1.17 -23.20 15.43
CA PHE A 176 2.04 -22.45 16.34
C PHE A 176 1.33 -21.93 17.59
N GLU A 177 0.04 -21.63 17.51
CA GLU A 177 -0.79 -21.35 18.68
C GLU A 177 -0.69 -22.48 19.71
N GLN A 178 -0.86 -23.73 19.25
CA GLN A 178 -0.76 -24.92 20.09
C GLN A 178 0.67 -25.21 20.51
N LEU A 179 1.63 -25.18 19.57
CA LEU A 179 3.02 -25.56 19.81
C LEU A 179 3.71 -24.65 20.82
N PHE A 180 3.49 -23.33 20.73
CA PHE A 180 4.11 -22.35 21.62
C PHE A 180 3.17 -21.90 22.76
N ASN A 181 1.98 -22.51 22.87
CA ASN A 181 0.96 -22.18 23.86
C ASN A 181 0.71 -20.65 23.98
N GLN A 182 0.55 -20.00 22.83
CA GLN A 182 0.47 -18.54 22.74
C GLN A 182 -0.98 -18.06 22.63
N LYS A 183 -1.31 -16.97 23.33
CA LYS A 183 -2.66 -16.35 23.29
C LYS A 183 -2.92 -15.57 22.00
N TYR A 184 -1.87 -15.01 21.40
CA TYR A 184 -1.93 -14.23 20.18
C TYR A 184 -0.93 -14.80 19.17
N ASP A 185 -1.23 -14.60 17.89
CA ASP A 185 -0.30 -14.96 16.83
C ASP A 185 0.96 -14.10 16.91
N ASN A 186 2.09 -14.70 17.30
CA ASN A 186 3.39 -14.05 17.33
C ASN A 186 4.23 -14.40 16.08
N THR A 187 3.60 -14.76 14.98
CA THR A 187 4.29 -15.08 13.74
C THR A 187 4.08 -14.02 12.68
N SER A 188 5.09 -13.82 11.83
CA SER A 188 5.03 -12.92 10.69
C SER A 188 5.19 -13.73 9.41
N TYR A 189 4.33 -13.45 8.44
CA TYR A 189 4.30 -14.11 7.14
C TYR A 189 4.50 -13.07 6.04
N TYR A 190 5.43 -13.33 5.14
CA TYR A 190 5.70 -12.43 4.02
C TYR A 190 6.32 -13.19 2.85
N ILE A 191 6.32 -12.57 1.67
CA ILE A 191 6.92 -13.16 0.47
C ILE A 191 8.29 -12.56 0.25
N GLU A 192 9.28 -13.43 0.04
CA GLU A 192 10.65 -13.05 -0.31
C GLU A 192 11.10 -13.93 -1.48
N ASN A 193 11.54 -13.32 -2.58
CA ASN A 193 11.97 -14.05 -3.79
C ASN A 193 10.96 -15.09 -4.31
N GLY A 194 9.66 -14.86 -4.10
CA GLY A 194 8.59 -15.78 -4.51
C GLY A 194 8.25 -16.86 -3.47
N ASP A 195 9.02 -16.96 -2.38
CA ASP A 195 8.80 -17.95 -1.33
C ASP A 195 8.01 -17.39 -0.16
N LEU A 196 7.16 -18.23 0.46
CA LEU A 196 6.50 -17.89 1.71
C LEU A 196 7.50 -18.03 2.85
N VAL A 197 7.86 -16.90 3.46
CA VAL A 197 8.76 -16.85 4.61
C VAL A 197 7.97 -16.66 5.89
N VAL A 198 8.35 -17.43 6.91
CA VAL A 198 7.79 -17.34 8.25
C VAL A 198 8.85 -16.86 9.22
N ARG A 199 8.47 -15.94 10.10
CA ARG A 199 9.28 -15.50 11.24
C ARG A 199 8.55 -15.71 12.55
N LEU A 200 9.17 -16.40 13.50
CA LEU A 200 8.67 -16.62 14.85
C LEU A 200 9.17 -15.52 15.80
N ASN A 201 8.23 -14.84 16.47
CA ASN A 201 8.50 -13.80 17.46
C ASN A 201 8.13 -14.27 18.88
N VAL A 202 8.46 -15.52 19.22
CA VAL A 202 8.28 -16.11 20.56
C VAL A 202 9.57 -16.01 21.39
N SER A 203 9.52 -16.27 22.71
CA SER A 203 10.73 -16.29 23.56
C SER A 203 11.63 -17.49 23.25
N ASP A 204 12.91 -17.43 23.63
CA ASP A 204 13.82 -18.57 23.49
C ASP A 204 13.36 -19.76 24.35
N ASP A 205 12.87 -19.50 25.58
CA ASP A 205 12.27 -20.53 26.44
C ASP A 205 11.12 -21.29 25.77
N ALA A 206 10.28 -20.59 24.99
CA ALA A 206 9.18 -21.22 24.26
C ALA A 206 9.69 -22.08 23.10
N LEU A 207 10.78 -21.67 22.44
CA LEU A 207 11.43 -22.49 21.41
C LEU A 207 12.07 -23.74 22.03
N GLU A 208 12.75 -23.61 23.16
CA GLU A 208 13.38 -24.72 23.87
C GLU A 208 12.34 -25.70 24.40
N ALA A 209 11.27 -25.21 25.05
CA ALA A 209 10.17 -26.05 25.52
C ALA A 209 9.48 -26.83 24.39
N ALA A 210 9.43 -26.26 23.19
CA ALA A 210 8.90 -26.91 21.99
C ALA A 210 9.93 -27.78 21.23
N ASN A 211 11.17 -27.89 21.73
CA ASN A 211 12.29 -28.53 21.02
C ASN A 211 12.48 -28.03 19.57
N TRP A 212 12.31 -26.72 19.35
CA TRP A 212 12.33 -26.14 18.01
C TRP A 212 13.74 -25.88 17.48
N THR A 213 14.09 -26.54 16.38
CA THR A 213 15.47 -26.50 15.82
C THR A 213 15.58 -25.78 14.47
N LYS A 214 14.48 -25.39 13.82
CA LYS A 214 14.48 -24.79 12.47
C LYS A 214 14.90 -23.32 12.44
N GLY A 215 15.30 -22.77 13.59
CA GLY A 215 15.55 -21.34 13.75
C GLY A 215 14.27 -20.51 13.70
N ARG A 216 14.41 -19.19 13.87
CA ARG A 216 13.28 -18.26 13.94
C ARG A 216 12.74 -17.85 12.56
N ARG A 217 13.48 -18.08 11.48
CA ARG A 217 13.12 -17.69 10.12
C ARG A 217 13.35 -18.86 9.17
N PHE A 218 12.33 -19.25 8.42
CA PHE A 218 12.41 -20.37 7.48
C PHE A 218 11.40 -20.20 6.34
N ILE A 219 11.67 -20.87 5.23
CA ILE A 219 10.81 -20.93 4.05
C ILE A 219 9.80 -22.07 4.22
N VAL A 220 8.60 -21.86 3.70
CA VAL A 220 7.50 -22.81 3.71
C VAL A 220 7.09 -23.13 2.29
N GLU A 221 7.02 -24.43 1.98
CA GLU A 221 6.46 -24.92 0.72
C GLU A 221 4.92 -24.82 0.73
N VAL A 222 4.37 -24.40 -0.42
CA VAL A 222 2.96 -24.06 -0.61
C VAL A 222 2.37 -24.74 -1.84
#